data_AF-A0A5A9ZWK4-F1
#
_entry.id   AF-A0A5A9ZWK4-F1
#
_cell.length_a   1.000
_cell.length_b   1.000
_cell.length_c   1.000
_cell.angle_alpha   90.00
_cell.angle_beta   90.00
_cell.angle_gamma   90.00
#
_symmetry.space_group_name_H-M   'P 1'
#
loop_
_entity.id
_entity.type
_entity.pdbx_description
1 polymer ?
#
loop_
_entity_poly.entity_id
_entity_poly.type
_entity_poly.pdbx_seq_one_letter_code
_entity_poly.pdbx_strand_id
1 'polypeptide(L)'
;LPWETPVTAVYGREVGVSLGLRTELPVAGAGDGGGLDRLDVTPRPVQEAILEAFGQLGFGFRSADLEPGRIGGTGQQLPFRQELELTPSAAYAHAVREIELTFLAAPAAMEVVLEADKRGGRLSPDDDTLIRFTVPHSHGSVAHQDWTTVVGGWVRELVEHRESYGPDAAYGHDRSASGTGPGPV
;
A
#
# COMPACT_ATOMS: atom_id res chain seq x y z
N LEU A 1 -6.85 -12.83 -16.74
CA LEU A 1 -5.77 -12.36 -15.85
C LEU A 1 -6.12 -12.75 -14.41
N PRO A 2 -5.15 -13.09 -13.55
CA PRO A 2 -5.35 -13.14 -12.09
C PRO A 2 -6.00 -11.84 -11.56
N TRP A 3 -6.67 -11.89 -10.42
CA TRP A 3 -7.27 -10.68 -9.84
C TRP A 3 -6.18 -9.67 -9.40
N GLU A 4 -5.12 -10.17 -8.76
CA GLU A 4 -3.93 -9.39 -8.33
C GLU A 4 -2.97 -9.02 -9.48
N THR A 5 -3.40 -9.05 -10.75
CA THR A 5 -2.53 -8.61 -11.85
C THR A 5 -2.19 -7.12 -11.70
N PRO A 6 -0.89 -6.74 -11.70
CA PRO A 6 -0.48 -5.35 -11.53
C PRO A 6 -1.10 -4.41 -12.54
N VAL A 7 -1.44 -3.20 -12.10
CA VAL A 7 -1.79 -2.08 -12.98
C VAL A 7 -0.53 -1.60 -13.68
N THR A 8 -0.55 -1.54 -15.01
CA THR A 8 0.58 -1.03 -15.80
C THR A 8 0.33 0.36 -16.37
N ALA A 9 -0.93 0.83 -16.41
CA ALA A 9 -1.28 2.18 -16.82
C ALA A 9 -2.48 2.79 -16.08
N VAL A 10 -2.39 4.06 -15.69
CA VAL A 10 -3.45 4.86 -15.04
C VAL A 10 -3.74 6.09 -15.93
N TYR A 11 -5.01 6.32 -16.30
CA TYR A 11 -5.42 7.31 -17.32
C TYR A 11 -4.59 7.28 -18.63
N GLY A 12 -4.20 6.08 -19.08
CA GLY A 12 -3.36 5.90 -20.26
C GLY A 12 -1.89 6.34 -20.10
N ARG A 13 -1.42 6.56 -18.87
CA ARG A 13 -0.01 6.80 -18.54
C ARG A 13 0.57 5.59 -17.84
N GLU A 14 1.75 5.15 -18.26
CA GLU A 14 2.47 4.05 -17.62
C GLU A 14 2.88 4.40 -16.19
N VAL A 15 2.81 3.45 -15.26
CA VAL A 15 3.11 3.68 -13.83
C VAL A 15 4.42 3.05 -13.34
N GLY A 16 5.27 2.55 -14.24
CA GLY A 16 6.61 2.02 -13.91
C GLY A 16 6.73 0.50 -14.08
N VAL A 17 5.65 -0.25 -13.82
CA VAL A 17 5.60 -1.70 -14.06
C VAL A 17 5.18 -1.99 -15.49
N SER A 18 5.88 -2.93 -16.16
CA SER A 18 5.53 -3.45 -17.48
C SER A 18 5.10 -4.92 -17.40
N LEU A 19 4.02 -5.26 -18.11
CA LEU A 19 3.53 -6.63 -18.28
C LEU A 19 3.39 -6.93 -19.78
N GLY A 20 3.57 -8.19 -20.16
CA GLY A 20 3.31 -8.62 -21.52
C GLY A 20 3.04 -10.12 -21.63
N LEU A 21 2.50 -10.51 -22.78
CA LEU A 21 2.26 -11.90 -23.16
C LEU A 21 3.46 -12.39 -23.97
N ARG A 22 4.06 -13.51 -23.56
CA ARG A 22 5.06 -14.22 -24.38
C ARG A 22 4.41 -15.45 -24.97
N THR A 23 4.42 -15.55 -26.30
CA THR A 23 3.99 -16.78 -26.99
C THR A 23 5.21 -17.65 -27.24
N GLU A 24 5.24 -18.84 -26.64
CA GLU A 24 6.33 -19.81 -26.80
C GLU A 24 5.88 -20.92 -27.76
N LEU A 25 6.59 -21.06 -28.88
CA LEU A 25 6.41 -22.17 -29.83
C LEU A 25 7.61 -23.11 -29.71
N PRO A 26 7.48 -24.29 -29.06
CA PRO A 26 8.58 -25.23 -28.92
C PRO A 26 8.89 -25.92 -30.26
N VAL A 27 9.86 -25.40 -31.00
CA VAL A 27 10.41 -26.02 -32.22
C VAL A 27 11.82 -26.51 -31.93
N ALA A 28 12.06 -27.81 -32.12
CA ALA A 28 13.37 -28.41 -31.90
C ALA A 28 14.45 -27.76 -32.79
N GLY A 29 15.43 -27.12 -32.16
CA GLY A 29 16.54 -26.45 -32.85
C GLY A 29 16.28 -25.01 -33.30
N ALA A 30 15.09 -24.44 -33.05
CA ALA A 30 14.87 -23.00 -33.19
C ALA A 30 15.23 -22.27 -31.89
N GLY A 31 15.78 -21.06 -32.01
CA GLY A 31 15.97 -20.16 -30.87
C GLY A 31 14.64 -19.62 -30.33
N ASP A 32 14.68 -19.00 -29.14
CA ASP A 32 13.53 -18.49 -28.40
C ASP A 32 12.99 -17.16 -28.95
N GLY A 33 12.66 -17.15 -30.25
CA GLY A 33 12.18 -15.99 -31.01
C GLY A 33 10.76 -15.49 -30.69
N GLY A 34 10.18 -15.88 -29.55
CA GLY A 34 8.88 -15.39 -29.08
C GLY A 34 9.01 -14.00 -28.49
N GLY A 35 8.46 -12.99 -29.18
CA GLY A 35 8.37 -11.62 -28.70
C GLY A 35 7.48 -11.46 -27.47
N LEU A 36 7.64 -10.32 -26.78
CA LEU A 36 6.79 -9.92 -25.66
C LEU A 36 5.77 -8.89 -26.15
N ASP A 37 4.51 -9.29 -26.25
CA ASP A 37 3.40 -8.39 -26.60
C ASP A 37 2.97 -7.63 -25.35
N ARG A 38 3.19 -6.31 -25.29
CA ARG A 38 2.84 -5.48 -24.13
C ARG A 38 1.35 -5.56 -23.82
N LEU A 39 1.03 -5.69 -22.53
CA LEU A 39 -0.33 -5.72 -22.01
C LEU A 39 -0.56 -4.55 -21.04
N ASP A 40 -1.41 -3.62 -21.45
CA ASP A 40 -1.87 -2.54 -20.58
C ASP A 40 -3.01 -3.03 -19.69
N VAL A 41 -2.82 -2.91 -18.38
CA VAL A 41 -3.76 -3.29 -17.34
C VAL A 41 -4.12 -2.02 -16.58
N THR A 42 -5.39 -1.61 -16.68
CA THR A 42 -5.90 -0.41 -16.01
C THR A 42 -6.44 -0.72 -14.62
N PRO A 43 -6.54 0.27 -13.71
CA PRO A 43 -7.22 0.11 -12.44
C PRO A 43 -8.64 -0.43 -12.60
N ARG A 44 -9.11 -1.16 -11.59
CA ARG A 44 -10.54 -1.39 -11.38
C ARG A 44 -11.19 -0.12 -10.84
N PRO A 45 -12.52 0.10 -11.00
CA PRO A 45 -13.18 1.33 -10.57
C PRO A 45 -12.93 1.75 -9.12
N VAL A 46 -12.79 0.79 -8.19
CA VAL A 46 -12.44 1.08 -6.79
C VAL A 46 -10.99 1.54 -6.61
N GLN A 47 -10.05 0.99 -7.38
CA GLN A 47 -8.65 1.40 -7.35
C GLN A 47 -8.50 2.81 -7.93
N GLU A 48 -9.19 3.07 -9.06
CA GLU A 48 -9.27 4.39 -9.70
C GLU A 48 -9.83 5.43 -8.72
N ALA A 49 -10.98 5.17 -8.09
CA ALA A 49 -11.58 6.09 -7.13
C ALA A 49 -10.72 6.36 -5.89
N ILE A 50 -9.97 5.37 -5.40
CA ILE A 50 -8.99 5.56 -4.31
C ILE A 50 -7.80 6.41 -4.76
N LEU A 51 -7.28 6.18 -5.97
CA LEU A 51 -6.20 6.98 -6.55
C LEU A 51 -6.63 8.44 -6.80
N GLU A 52 -7.86 8.65 -7.28
CA GLU A 52 -8.46 9.99 -7.40
C GLU A 52 -8.56 10.68 -6.04
N ALA A 53 -9.04 9.98 -5.02
CA ALA A 53 -9.15 10.52 -3.67
C ALA A 53 -7.78 10.93 -3.09
N PHE A 54 -6.74 10.12 -3.27
CA PHE A 54 -5.36 10.52 -2.92
C PHE A 54 -4.93 11.80 -3.64
N GLY A 55 -5.18 11.90 -4.95
CA GLY A 55 -4.89 13.11 -5.73
C GLY A 55 -5.67 14.34 -5.25
N GLN A 56 -6.95 14.19 -4.92
CA GLN A 56 -7.80 15.25 -4.37
C GLN A 56 -7.36 15.71 -2.97
N LEU A 57 -6.83 14.79 -2.15
CA LEU A 57 -6.21 15.07 -0.85
C LEU A 57 -4.81 15.70 -0.97
N GLY A 58 -4.31 15.88 -2.20
CA GLY A 58 -3.03 16.51 -2.50
C GLY A 58 -1.82 15.60 -2.37
N PHE A 59 -2.01 14.27 -2.33
CA PHE A 59 -0.91 13.31 -2.45
C PHE A 59 -0.48 13.21 -3.91
N GLY A 60 0.83 13.08 -4.13
CA GLY A 60 1.43 12.98 -5.47
C GLY A 60 1.87 11.56 -5.78
N PHE A 61 1.66 11.07 -6.99
CA PHE A 61 2.24 9.79 -7.41
C PHE A 61 3.75 9.94 -7.66
N ARG A 62 4.57 9.04 -7.10
CA ARG A 62 6.03 8.99 -7.29
C ARG A 62 6.44 7.89 -8.28
N SER A 63 6.07 6.64 -7.97
CA SER A 63 6.55 5.43 -8.64
C SER A 63 5.61 4.25 -8.35
N ALA A 64 5.73 3.19 -9.14
CA ALA A 64 5.19 1.88 -8.79
C ALA A 64 6.20 0.78 -9.16
N ASP A 65 6.35 -0.21 -8.29
CA ASP A 65 7.22 -1.36 -8.51
C ASP A 65 6.56 -2.67 -8.01
N LEU A 66 7.21 -3.81 -8.25
CA LEU A 66 6.79 -5.14 -7.80
C LEU A 66 7.68 -5.67 -6.69
N GLU A 67 7.23 -5.49 -5.45
CA GLU A 67 7.94 -5.99 -4.28
C GLU A 67 7.71 -7.49 -4.03
N PRO A 68 8.77 -8.30 -3.85
CA PRO A 68 8.64 -9.72 -3.54
C PRO A 68 8.03 -9.96 -2.15
N GLY A 69 7.43 -11.13 -1.98
CA GLY A 69 6.84 -11.57 -0.71
C GLY A 69 5.37 -11.20 -0.55
N ARG A 70 4.80 -11.63 0.59
CA ARG A 70 3.38 -11.48 0.92
C ARG A 70 3.17 -10.68 2.19
N ILE A 71 2.10 -9.90 2.24
CA ILE A 71 1.68 -9.18 3.43
C ILE A 71 0.99 -10.15 4.40
N GLY A 72 1.45 -10.17 5.65
CA GLY A 72 0.97 -11.08 6.70
C GLY A 72 -0.54 -11.01 6.92
N GLY A 73 -1.20 -12.17 6.98
CA GLY A 73 -2.64 -12.28 7.26
C GLY A 73 -3.58 -11.73 6.18
N THR A 74 -3.09 -11.39 4.98
CA THR A 74 -3.93 -11.01 3.82
C THR A 74 -4.39 -12.22 3.01
N GLY A 75 -5.32 -11.99 2.09
CA GLY A 75 -5.74 -12.94 1.07
C GLY A 75 -4.82 -13.04 -0.15
N GLN A 76 -3.66 -12.36 -0.16
CA GLN A 76 -2.73 -12.30 -1.30
C GLN A 76 -2.32 -13.69 -1.81
N GLN A 77 -2.48 -13.92 -3.12
CA GLN A 77 -2.19 -15.17 -3.83
C GLN A 77 -0.87 -15.14 -4.61
N LEU A 78 -0.44 -13.97 -5.11
CA LEU A 78 0.82 -13.85 -5.85
C LEU A 78 2.03 -13.81 -4.89
N PRO A 79 3.23 -14.25 -5.34
CA PRO A 79 4.46 -14.23 -4.55
C PRO A 79 5.15 -12.85 -4.51
N PHE A 80 4.49 -11.83 -5.05
CA PHE A 80 4.88 -10.42 -5.05
C PHE A 80 3.59 -9.58 -4.94
N ARG A 81 3.75 -8.28 -4.69
CA ARG A 81 2.67 -7.27 -4.68
C ARG A 81 3.11 -6.05 -5.47
N GLN A 82 2.15 -5.28 -5.96
CA GLN A 82 2.45 -3.95 -6.52
C GLN A 82 2.31 -2.90 -5.43
N GLU A 83 3.38 -2.13 -5.22
CA GLU A 83 3.38 -0.96 -4.34
C GLU A 83 3.34 0.30 -5.19
N LEU A 84 2.45 1.22 -4.83
CA LEU A 84 2.29 2.54 -5.43
C LEU A 84 2.79 3.58 -4.43
N GLU A 85 3.94 4.19 -4.71
CA GLU A 85 4.55 5.19 -3.83
C GLU A 85 3.89 6.56 -4.00
N LEU A 86 3.43 7.13 -2.90
CA LEU A 86 2.75 8.42 -2.83
C LEU A 86 3.54 9.42 -1.99
N THR A 87 3.87 10.57 -2.57
CA THR A 87 4.44 11.70 -1.83
C THR A 87 3.36 12.34 -0.96
N PRO A 88 3.66 12.72 0.29
CA PRO A 88 2.69 13.28 1.22
C PRO A 88 2.12 14.60 0.72
N SER A 89 0.84 14.85 1.02
CA SER A 89 0.28 16.19 0.84
C SER A 89 0.87 17.17 1.86
N ALA A 90 0.75 18.48 1.58
CA ALA A 90 1.29 19.53 2.45
C ALA A 90 0.78 19.44 3.91
N ALA A 91 -0.41 18.87 4.13
CA ALA A 91 -0.95 18.65 5.47
C ALA A 91 -0.19 17.57 6.26
N TYR A 92 0.36 16.55 5.59
CA TYR A 92 0.98 15.37 6.22
C TYR A 92 2.51 15.31 6.06
N ALA A 93 3.11 16.20 5.26
CA ALA A 93 4.56 16.25 5.00
C ALA A 93 5.45 16.50 6.24
N HIS A 94 4.86 16.83 7.39
CA HIS A 94 5.55 16.93 8.68
C HIS A 94 5.57 15.61 9.47
N ALA A 95 4.63 14.69 9.18
CA ALA A 95 4.43 13.45 9.91
C ALA A 95 5.01 12.23 9.16
N VAL A 96 4.82 12.17 7.84
CA VAL A 96 5.30 11.09 6.95
C VAL A 96 5.99 11.67 5.70
N ARG A 97 6.94 10.93 5.16
CA ARG A 97 7.77 11.21 3.97
C ARG A 97 7.24 10.54 2.71
N GLU A 98 6.60 9.38 2.86
CA GLU A 98 5.83 8.69 1.84
C GLU A 98 4.75 7.78 2.43
N ILE A 99 3.72 7.50 1.63
CA ILE A 99 2.75 6.44 1.86
C ILE A 99 2.87 5.46 0.69
N GLU A 100 2.94 4.18 0.99
CA GLU A 100 2.80 3.12 -0.01
C GLU A 100 1.39 2.57 0.00
N LEU A 101 0.85 2.37 -1.20
CA LEU A 101 -0.49 1.85 -1.44
C LEU A 101 -0.38 0.50 -2.17
N THR A 102 -0.80 -0.58 -1.52
CA THR A 102 -0.95 -1.90 -2.14
C THR A 102 -2.42 -2.26 -2.31
N PHE A 103 -2.78 -2.76 -3.49
CA PHE A 103 -4.10 -3.30 -3.79
C PHE A 103 -4.06 -4.82 -3.94
N LEU A 104 -4.81 -5.54 -3.10
CA LEU A 104 -4.98 -6.99 -3.19
C LEU A 104 -6.40 -7.29 -3.65
N ALA A 105 -6.58 -7.37 -4.97
CA ALA A 105 -7.87 -7.63 -5.58
C ALA A 105 -8.26 -9.10 -5.45
N ALA A 106 -9.44 -9.38 -4.89
CA ALA A 106 -10.04 -10.70 -4.81
C ALA A 106 -11.40 -10.73 -5.55
N PRO A 107 -12.03 -11.91 -5.77
CA PRO A 107 -13.34 -12.00 -6.42
C PRO A 107 -14.48 -11.29 -5.68
N ALA A 108 -14.42 -11.23 -4.35
CA ALA A 108 -15.50 -10.71 -3.49
C ALA A 108 -15.24 -9.29 -2.94
N ALA A 109 -13.97 -8.92 -2.76
CA ALA A 109 -13.55 -7.64 -2.19
C ALA A 109 -12.18 -7.20 -2.75
N MET A 110 -11.78 -5.98 -2.42
CA MET A 110 -10.43 -5.45 -2.52
C MET A 110 -9.90 -5.29 -1.09
N GLU A 111 -8.79 -5.93 -0.73
CA GLU A 111 -8.02 -5.43 0.42
C GLU A 111 -7.13 -4.28 -0.07
N VAL A 112 -7.11 -3.19 0.70
CA VAL A 112 -6.29 -2.01 0.50
C VAL A 112 -5.35 -1.94 1.70
N VAL A 113 -4.04 -1.96 1.44
CA VAL A 113 -3.03 -1.84 2.48
C VAL A 113 -2.32 -0.51 2.30
N LEU A 114 -2.16 0.22 3.41
CA LEU A 114 -1.35 1.42 3.49
C LEU A 114 -0.19 1.18 4.45
N GLU A 115 1.00 1.54 4.01
CA GLU A 115 2.25 1.53 4.77
C GLU A 115 2.86 2.95 4.71
N ALA A 116 3.64 3.36 5.72
CA ALA A 116 4.24 4.70 5.77
C ALA A 116 5.73 4.66 6.13
N ASP A 117 6.54 5.47 5.45
CA ASP A 117 8.00 5.66 5.69
C ASP A 117 8.88 4.40 5.59
N LYS A 118 8.37 3.34 4.98
CA LYS A 118 9.11 2.12 4.68
C LYS A 118 10.31 2.44 3.79
N ARG A 119 11.50 2.38 4.38
CA ARG A 119 12.74 2.63 3.64
C ARG A 119 12.99 1.47 2.69
N GLY A 120 12.76 1.68 1.39
CA GLY A 120 12.87 0.69 0.31
C GLY A 120 14.18 -0.10 0.28
N GLY A 121 14.25 -1.16 1.10
CA GLY A 121 15.49 -1.90 1.33
C GLY A 121 15.48 -2.78 2.57
N ARG A 122 14.78 -3.92 2.48
CA ARG A 122 14.68 -5.03 3.46
C ARG A 122 13.77 -4.77 4.66
N LEU A 123 12.76 -5.63 4.76
CA LEU A 123 11.90 -5.87 5.92
C LEU A 123 12.70 -5.91 7.24
N SER A 124 12.61 -4.84 8.03
CA SER A 124 12.67 -4.91 9.48
C SER A 124 11.23 -5.09 9.96
N PRO A 125 10.83 -6.24 10.57
CA PRO A 125 9.43 -6.50 10.92
C PRO A 125 8.81 -5.54 11.95
N ASP A 126 9.60 -4.65 12.55
CA ASP A 126 9.27 -3.96 13.80
C ASP A 126 8.99 -2.44 13.66
N ASP A 127 9.23 -1.83 12.49
CA ASP A 127 9.12 -0.35 12.29
C ASP A 127 8.00 0.11 11.33
N ASP A 128 7.53 -0.75 10.41
CA ASP A 128 6.55 -0.35 9.39
C ASP A 128 5.12 -0.33 9.96
N THR A 129 4.53 0.86 10.06
CA THR A 129 3.11 0.99 10.40
C THR A 129 2.24 0.60 9.20
N LEU A 130 1.65 -0.58 9.29
CA LEU A 130 0.76 -1.14 8.28
C LEU A 130 -0.69 -1.14 8.78
N ILE A 131 -1.58 -0.51 8.01
CA ILE A 131 -3.03 -0.61 8.23
C ILE A 131 -3.74 -1.17 7.00
N ARG A 132 -4.95 -1.70 7.20
CA ARG A 132 -5.67 -2.43 6.16
C ARG A 132 -7.16 -2.17 6.19
N PHE A 133 -7.70 -1.98 4.99
CA PHE A 133 -9.12 -1.81 4.75
C PHE A 133 -9.62 -2.85 3.75
N THR A 134 -10.89 -3.23 3.88
CA THR A 134 -11.54 -4.16 2.94
C THR A 134 -12.74 -3.47 2.30
N VAL A 135 -12.72 -3.32 0.98
CA VAL A 135 -13.83 -2.77 0.20
C VAL A 135 -14.55 -3.91 -0.53
N PRO A 136 -15.80 -4.25 -0.17
CA PRO A 136 -16.60 -5.22 -0.91
C PRO A 136 -16.93 -4.75 -2.33
N HIS A 137 -16.99 -5.65 -3.32
CA HIS A 137 -17.40 -5.30 -4.70
C HIS A 137 -18.93 -5.13 -4.86
N SER A 138 -19.66 -4.75 -3.81
CA SER A 138 -21.13 -4.67 -3.87
C SER A 138 -21.60 -3.63 -4.88
N HIS A 139 -22.49 -4.06 -5.79
CA HIS A 139 -23.01 -3.22 -6.87
C HIS A 139 -23.59 -1.90 -6.33
N GLY A 140 -23.03 -0.78 -6.76
CA GLY A 140 -23.47 0.58 -6.39
C GLY A 140 -22.64 1.27 -5.31
N SER A 141 -21.81 0.55 -4.53
CA SER A 141 -21.00 1.18 -3.46
C SER A 141 -20.00 2.20 -4.00
N VAL A 142 -19.19 1.81 -4.99
CA VAL A 142 -18.05 2.64 -5.44
C VAL A 142 -18.46 4.00 -5.99
N ALA A 143 -19.58 4.10 -6.72
CA ALA A 143 -20.01 5.34 -7.37
C ALA A 143 -20.75 6.33 -6.45
N HIS A 144 -21.10 5.91 -5.24
CA HIS A 144 -21.86 6.73 -4.27
C HIS A 144 -21.09 6.97 -2.96
N GLN A 145 -19.87 6.46 -2.85
CA GLN A 145 -19.00 6.65 -1.71
C GLN A 145 -18.18 7.94 -1.87
N ASP A 146 -18.14 8.77 -0.83
CA ASP A 146 -17.18 9.86 -0.72
C ASP A 146 -15.80 9.28 -0.41
N TRP A 147 -15.08 8.91 -1.47
CA TRP A 147 -13.73 8.34 -1.38
C TRP A 147 -12.72 9.31 -0.77
N THR A 148 -12.90 10.61 -0.95
CA THR A 148 -12.01 11.64 -0.40
C THR A 148 -12.14 11.71 1.13
N THR A 149 -13.35 11.63 1.67
CA THR A 149 -13.57 11.49 3.13
C THR A 149 -13.06 10.14 3.65
N VAL A 150 -13.29 9.04 2.92
CA VAL A 150 -12.89 7.68 3.34
C VAL A 150 -11.36 7.52 3.38
N VAL A 151 -10.67 7.84 2.28
CA VAL A 151 -9.20 7.78 2.19
C VAL A 151 -8.56 8.81 3.13
N GLY A 152 -9.17 9.99 3.30
CA GLY A 152 -8.73 10.97 4.31
C GLY A 152 -8.88 10.49 5.75
N GLY A 153 -9.83 9.57 6.01
CA GLY A 153 -9.93 8.82 7.27
C GLY A 153 -8.78 7.83 7.42
N TRP A 154 -8.55 7.00 6.40
CA TRP A 154 -7.47 5.99 6.38
C TRP A 154 -6.08 6.60 6.58
N VAL A 155 -5.76 7.69 5.90
CA VAL A 155 -4.48 8.41 6.06
C VAL A 155 -4.31 8.95 7.48
N ARG A 156 -5.38 9.42 8.12
CA ARG A 156 -5.32 9.90 9.50
C ARG A 156 -5.05 8.76 10.47
N GLU A 157 -5.75 7.64 10.31
CA GLU A 157 -5.55 6.42 11.09
C GLU A 157 -4.11 5.88 10.96
N LEU A 158 -3.52 5.94 9.76
CA LEU A 158 -2.13 5.55 9.49
C LEU A 158 -1.13 6.40 10.31
N VAL A 159 -1.34 7.73 10.30
CA VAL A 159 -0.46 8.67 11.00
C VAL A 159 -0.63 8.55 12.53
N GLU A 160 -1.87 8.51 13.03
CA GLU A 160 -2.18 8.34 14.46
C GLU A 160 -1.63 7.01 15.02
N HIS A 161 -1.74 5.93 14.25
CA HIS A 161 -1.15 4.63 14.62
C HIS A 161 0.38 4.72 14.63
N ARG A 162 1.00 5.37 13.63
CA ARG A 162 2.47 5.52 13.58
C ARG A 162 3.01 6.35 14.74
N GLU A 163 2.34 7.44 15.12
CA GLU A 163 2.72 8.24 16.30
C GLU A 163 2.65 7.42 17.60
N SER A 164 1.70 6.48 17.70
CA SER A 164 1.51 5.62 18.87
C SER A 164 2.62 4.57 19.06
N TYR A 165 3.33 4.19 18.00
CA TYR A 165 4.44 3.22 18.04
C TYR A 165 5.81 3.82 17.70
N GLY A 166 5.88 5.13 17.41
CA GLY A 166 7.12 5.82 17.08
C GLY A 166 8.12 5.87 18.25
N PRO A 167 9.41 6.19 17.98
CA PRO A 167 10.47 6.12 18.98
C PRO A 167 10.28 7.03 20.20
N ASP A 168 9.44 8.07 20.11
CA ASP A 168 9.09 8.92 21.25
C ASP A 168 8.19 8.21 22.29
N ALA A 169 7.39 7.21 21.88
CA ALA A 169 6.57 6.41 22.80
C ALA A 169 7.43 5.55 23.75
N ALA A 170 8.64 5.17 23.32
CA ALA A 170 9.54 4.30 24.10
C ALA A 170 10.24 5.01 25.28
N TYR A 171 10.22 6.35 25.36
CA TYR A 171 10.86 7.11 26.44
C TYR A 171 9.92 7.49 27.60
N GLY A 172 8.66 7.09 27.55
CA GLY A 172 7.60 7.48 28.49
C GLY A 172 7.50 6.70 29.80
N HIS A 173 8.57 6.10 30.35
CA HIS A 173 8.43 5.33 31.59
C HIS A 173 9.68 5.24 32.51
N ASP A 174 10.17 6.38 33.00
CA ASP A 174 10.87 6.41 34.30
C ASP A 174 10.57 7.69 35.10
N ARG A 175 10.65 7.57 36.43
CA ARG A 175 10.53 8.59 37.50
C ARG A 175 9.13 8.84 38.06
N SER A 176 8.80 8.05 39.09
CA SER A 176 8.20 8.58 40.32
C SER A 176 8.76 7.82 41.53
N ALA A 177 9.71 8.44 42.22
CA ALA A 177 10.27 7.92 43.47
C ALA A 177 9.63 8.61 44.68
N SER A 178 9.16 7.85 45.66
CA SER A 178 8.82 8.38 46.99
C SER A 178 8.78 7.28 48.06
N GLY A 179 9.96 6.80 48.48
CA GLY A 179 10.10 5.95 49.67
C GLY A 179 10.34 6.79 50.92
N THR A 180 9.29 7.03 51.72
CA THR A 180 9.37 7.79 52.98
C THR A 180 8.55 7.09 54.07
N GLY A 181 9.16 6.72 55.21
CA GLY A 181 8.46 6.16 56.37
C GLY A 181 9.40 5.62 57.46
N PRO A 182 9.50 6.26 58.65
CA PRO A 182 10.49 5.90 59.68
C PRO A 182 9.94 5.21 60.94
N GLY A 183 10.71 4.24 61.47
CA GLY A 183 10.69 3.73 62.86
C GLY A 183 9.35 3.17 63.39
N PRO A 184 9.21 2.95 64.72
CA PRO A 184 10.24 2.65 65.72
C PRO A 184 10.24 1.12 66.04
N VAL A 185 10.93 0.56 67.03
CA VAL A 185 11.82 1.08 68.10
C VAL A 185 13.20 0.47 67.98
#